data_AF-A0A7C6U8T1-F1
#
_entry.id   AF-A0A7C6U8T1-F1
#
_cell.length_a   1.000
_cell.length_b   1.000
_cell.length_c   1.000
_cell.angle_alpha   90.00
_cell.angle_beta   90.00
_cell.angle_gamma   90.00
#
_symmetry.space_group_name_H-M   'P 1'
#
loop_
_entity.id
_entity.type
_entity.pdbx_description
1 polymer ?
#
loop_
_entity_poly.entity_id
_entity_poly.type
_entity_poly.pdbx_seq_one_letter_code
_entity_poly.pdbx_strand_id
1 'polypeptide(L)'
;MSHDHSHEHDHAHGAVPRPTPGPLADASVRRAGPNDAPAVGIVQEAVWRQTFGPRVPEQIAEQFTAAGFASAWRRSLASPPPGVWTLLVACAGEQIVGYAALGPSQDLDGEPTTGALLELGVHPDGRRSGHGSRLLNAT
;
A
#
# COMPACT_ATOMS: atom_id res chain seq x y z
N MET A 1 65.85 18.85 -22.41
CA MET A 1 64.71 19.54 -23.02
C MET A 1 63.57 18.52 -23.04
N SER A 2 63.05 18.14 -21.87
CA SER A 2 61.98 18.81 -21.09
C SER A 2 60.63 18.65 -21.78
N HIS A 3 59.83 17.76 -21.19
CA HIS A 3 58.50 17.32 -21.60
C HIS A 3 57.51 18.48 -21.79
N ASP A 4 56.67 18.39 -22.82
CA ASP A 4 55.45 19.19 -22.92
C ASP A 4 54.25 18.29 -22.61
N HIS A 5 53.49 18.68 -21.60
CA HIS A 5 52.41 17.92 -21.00
C HIS A 5 51.10 18.22 -21.73
N SER A 6 50.52 17.21 -22.40
CA SER A 6 49.15 17.28 -22.90
C SER A 6 48.17 17.26 -21.72
N HIS A 7 47.50 18.38 -21.46
CA HIS A 7 46.41 18.48 -20.49
C HIS A 7 45.10 17.94 -21.12
N GLU A 8 44.70 16.72 -20.77
CA GLU A 8 43.32 16.26 -20.97
C GLU A 8 42.42 16.91 -19.91
N HIS A 9 41.44 17.71 -20.36
CA HIS A 9 40.37 18.24 -19.53
C HIS A 9 39.26 17.18 -19.39
N ASP A 10 39.24 16.52 -18.23
CA ASP A 10 38.20 15.58 -17.85
C ASP A 10 36.93 16.36 -17.44
N HIS A 11 35.93 16.41 -18.33
CA HIS A 11 34.62 16.98 -18.03
C HIS A 11 33.72 15.92 -17.39
N ALA A 12 33.88 15.73 -16.09
CA ALA A 12 32.95 14.95 -15.29
C ALA A 12 31.58 15.65 -15.21
N HIS A 13 30.62 15.18 -16.01
CA HIS A 13 29.22 15.56 -15.85
C HIS A 13 28.66 14.89 -14.58
N GLY A 14 28.62 15.64 -13.49
CA GLY A 14 27.92 15.24 -12.27
C GLY A 14 26.45 14.96 -12.57
N ALA A 15 25.98 13.77 -12.18
CA ALA A 15 24.59 13.37 -12.35
C ALA A 15 23.67 14.31 -11.56
N VAL A 16 22.80 15.03 -12.26
CA VAL A 16 21.75 15.84 -11.65
C VAL A 16 20.77 14.90 -10.94
N PRO A 17 20.45 15.11 -9.64
CA PRO A 17 19.39 14.37 -8.97
C PRO A 17 18.08 14.54 -9.74
N ARG A 18 17.51 13.43 -10.19
CA ARG A 18 16.24 13.44 -10.92
C ARG A 18 15.13 13.97 -9.99
N PRO A 19 14.32 14.94 -10.43
CA PRO A 19 13.25 15.49 -9.60
C PRO A 19 12.30 14.38 -9.15
N THR A 20 11.98 14.36 -7.86
CA THR A 20 10.96 13.49 -7.29
C THR A 20 9.64 13.81 -8.00
N PRO A 21 8.92 12.83 -8.58
CA PRO A 21 7.66 13.11 -9.23
C PRO A 21 6.73 13.81 -8.24
N GLY A 22 6.20 14.97 -8.63
CA GLY A 22 5.11 15.64 -7.92
C GLY A 22 3.87 14.73 -7.87
N PRO A 23 2.74 15.20 -7.30
CA PRO A 23 1.54 14.39 -7.20
C PRO A 23 1.16 13.85 -8.59
N LEU A 24 1.38 12.56 -8.80
CA LEU A 24 1.09 11.91 -10.07
C LEU A 24 -0.42 11.99 -10.25
N ALA A 25 -0.87 12.57 -11.37
CA ALA A 25 -2.28 12.60 -11.76
C ALA A 25 -2.90 11.18 -11.79
N ASP A 26 -2.06 10.14 -11.78
CA ASP A 26 -2.42 8.73 -11.72
C ASP A 26 -2.71 8.19 -10.30
N ALA A 27 -2.71 9.05 -9.26
CA ALA A 27 -3.04 8.62 -7.91
C ALA A 27 -4.55 8.74 -7.63
N SER A 28 -5.23 7.61 -7.40
CA SER A 28 -6.68 7.58 -7.15
C SER A 28 -7.05 6.62 -6.01
N VAL A 29 -8.30 6.70 -5.55
CA VAL A 29 -8.90 5.71 -4.64
C VAL A 29 -10.20 5.23 -5.26
N ARG A 30 -10.45 3.91 -5.20
CA ARG A 30 -11.71 3.31 -5.66
C ARG A 30 -12.13 2.16 -4.77
N ARG A 31 -13.41 1.77 -4.85
CA ARG A 31 -13.87 0.50 -4.27
C ARG A 31 -13.17 -0.68 -4.96
N ALA A 32 -12.79 -1.66 -4.16
CA ALA A 32 -12.20 -2.90 -4.63
C ALA A 32 -13.27 -3.97 -4.87
N GLY A 33 -13.04 -4.80 -5.88
CA GLY A 33 -13.81 -6.02 -6.14
C GLY A 33 -12.98 -7.28 -5.91
N PRO A 34 -13.58 -8.49 -6.04
CA PRO A 34 -12.88 -9.75 -5.83
C PRO A 34 -11.61 -9.93 -6.69
N ASN A 35 -11.57 -9.32 -7.88
CA ASN A 35 -10.43 -9.36 -8.79
C ASN A 35 -9.21 -8.57 -8.28
N ASP A 36 -9.41 -7.64 -7.35
CA ASP A 36 -8.32 -6.85 -6.74
C ASP A 36 -7.60 -7.61 -5.61
N ALA A 37 -8.21 -8.69 -5.11
CA ALA A 37 -7.73 -9.44 -3.95
C ALA A 37 -6.27 -9.92 -4.06
N PRO A 38 -5.77 -10.40 -5.22
CA PRO A 38 -4.35 -10.74 -5.38
C PRO A 38 -3.43 -9.54 -5.11
N ALA A 39 -3.75 -8.36 -5.65
CA ALA A 39 -2.93 -7.16 -5.48
C ALA A 39 -2.99 -6.64 -4.03
N VAL A 40 -4.18 -6.67 -3.41
CA VAL A 40 -4.34 -6.33 -1.98
C VAL A 40 -3.53 -7.28 -1.10
N GLY A 41 -3.53 -8.58 -1.42
CA GLY A 41 -2.75 -9.58 -0.68
C GLY A 41 -1.24 -9.30 -0.71
N ILE A 42 -0.70 -8.88 -1.86
CA ILE A 42 0.72 -8.49 -1.99
C ILE A 42 1.03 -7.28 -1.12
N VAL A 43 0.18 -6.25 -1.16
CA VAL A 43 0.35 -5.05 -0.32
C VAL A 43 0.26 -5.40 1.16
N GLN A 44 -0.71 -6.23 1.55
CA GLN A 44 -0.90 -6.66 2.94
C GLN A 44 0.28 -7.49 3.46
N GLU A 45 0.80 -8.44 2.69
CA GLU A 45 2.01 -9.19 3.05
C GLU A 45 3.19 -8.24 3.30
N ALA A 46 3.48 -7.32 2.38
CA ALA A 46 4.58 -6.38 2.53
C ALA A 46 4.42 -5.51 3.79
N VAL A 47 3.21 -5.01 4.03
CA VAL A 47 2.88 -4.22 5.23
C VAL A 47 3.05 -5.05 6.49
N TRP A 48 2.50 -6.27 6.53
CA TRP A 48 2.46 -7.11 7.72
C TRP A 48 3.82 -7.71 8.06
N ARG A 49 4.58 -8.20 7.09
CA ARG A 49 5.93 -8.72 7.34
C ARG A 49 6.85 -7.62 7.86
N GLN A 50 6.79 -6.41 7.29
CA GLN A 50 7.59 -5.29 7.80
C GLN A 50 7.13 -4.83 9.19
N THR A 51 5.82 -4.77 9.43
CA THR A 51 5.27 -4.21 10.67
C THR A 51 5.27 -5.24 11.79
N PHE A 52 4.74 -6.43 11.58
CA PHE A 52 4.52 -7.42 12.63
C PHE A 52 5.55 -8.54 12.62
N GLY A 53 6.21 -8.82 11.50
CA GLY A 53 7.21 -9.91 11.38
C GLY A 53 8.25 -9.91 12.51
N PRO A 54 8.92 -8.77 12.81
CA PRO A 54 9.90 -8.69 13.91
C PRO A 54 9.31 -8.80 15.32
N ARG A 55 7.98 -8.85 15.46
CA ARG A 55 7.24 -8.81 16.74
C ARG A 55 6.56 -10.14 17.07
N VAL A 56 6.57 -11.10 16.14
CA VAL A 56 5.92 -12.41 16.30
C VAL A 56 6.95 -13.52 16.06
N PRO A 57 6.70 -14.76 16.55
CA PRO A 57 7.54 -15.90 16.22
C PRO A 57 7.62 -16.11 14.69
N GLU A 58 8.78 -16.58 14.20
CA GLU A 58 9.01 -16.74 12.75
C GLU A 58 7.94 -17.60 12.08
N GLN A 59 7.52 -18.71 12.70
CA GLN A 59 6.46 -19.58 12.20
C GLN A 59 5.11 -18.85 12.01
N ILE A 60 4.85 -17.79 12.77
CA ILE A 60 3.66 -16.95 12.59
C ILE A 60 3.90 -15.95 11.45
N ALA A 61 5.08 -15.33 11.39
CA ALA A 61 5.45 -14.41 10.32
C ALA A 61 5.43 -15.07 8.93
N GLU A 62 5.82 -16.35 8.84
CA GLU A 62 5.76 -17.16 7.61
C GLU A 62 4.34 -17.36 7.07
N GLN A 63 3.31 -17.19 7.90
CA GLN A 63 1.91 -17.30 7.48
C GLN A 63 1.38 -16.03 6.79
N PHE A 64 2.11 -14.91 6.87
CA PHE A 64 1.74 -13.65 6.23
C PHE A 64 2.04 -13.70 4.73
N THR A 65 1.28 -14.50 4.00
CA THR A 65 1.47 -14.73 2.57
C THR A 65 0.43 -13.97 1.74
N ALA A 66 0.85 -13.38 0.62
CA ALA A 66 -0.05 -12.70 -0.31
C ALA A 66 -1.19 -13.61 -0.78
N ALA A 67 -0.90 -14.89 -1.05
CA ALA A 67 -1.91 -15.86 -1.47
C ALA A 67 -2.96 -16.14 -0.36
N GLY A 68 -2.52 -16.22 0.90
CA GLY A 68 -3.40 -16.38 2.06
C GLY A 68 -4.34 -15.19 2.22
N PHE A 69 -3.77 -13.97 2.24
CA PHE A 69 -4.56 -12.73 2.33
C PHE A 69 -5.51 -12.56 1.14
N ALA A 70 -5.05 -12.77 -0.09
CA ALA A 70 -5.90 -12.69 -1.28
C ALA A 70 -7.07 -13.68 -1.22
N SER A 71 -6.82 -14.91 -0.73
CA SER A 71 -7.88 -15.91 -0.58
C SER A 71 -8.91 -15.51 0.48
N ALA A 72 -8.47 -14.87 1.58
CA ALA A 72 -9.37 -14.30 2.57
C ALA A 72 -10.22 -13.17 1.98
N TRP A 73 -9.60 -12.20 1.30
CA TRP A 73 -10.31 -11.09 0.67
C TRP A 73 -11.33 -11.54 -0.36
N ARG A 74 -11.01 -12.50 -1.23
CA ARG A 74 -11.98 -13.05 -2.19
C ARG A 74 -13.23 -13.57 -1.51
N ARG A 75 -13.07 -14.33 -0.41
CA ARG A 75 -14.21 -14.86 0.35
C ARG A 75 -15.03 -13.74 0.99
N SER A 76 -14.38 -12.79 1.66
CA SER A 76 -15.06 -11.68 2.33
C SER A 76 -15.81 -10.77 1.35
N LEU A 77 -15.26 -10.53 0.16
CA LEU A 77 -15.89 -9.71 -0.88
C LEU A 77 -17.02 -10.44 -1.62
N ALA A 78 -16.93 -11.76 -1.77
CA ALA A 78 -17.96 -12.56 -2.43
C ALA A 78 -19.19 -12.78 -1.54
N SER A 79 -18.97 -12.96 -0.24
CA SER A 79 -20.03 -13.28 0.73
C SER A 79 -19.83 -12.49 2.03
N PRO A 80 -20.00 -11.16 2.02
CA PRO A 80 -19.90 -10.36 3.23
C PRO A 80 -21.04 -10.74 4.21
N PRO A 81 -20.79 -10.71 5.53
CA PRO A 81 -21.85 -10.85 6.52
C PRO A 81 -22.80 -9.64 6.46
N PRO A 82 -23.98 -9.69 7.14
CA PRO A 82 -24.88 -8.56 7.21
C PRO A 82 -24.17 -7.27 7.67
N GLY A 83 -24.54 -6.13 7.07
CA GLY A 83 -23.94 -4.83 7.33
C GLY A 83 -23.31 -4.18 6.10
N VAL A 84 -22.78 -2.97 6.27
CA VAL A 84 -22.12 -2.22 5.20
C VAL A 84 -20.62 -2.43 5.30
N TRP A 85 -20.09 -3.27 4.41
CA TRP A 85 -18.66 -3.56 4.31
C TRP A 85 -18.09 -2.91 3.04
N THR A 86 -16.93 -2.27 3.15
CA THR A 86 -16.27 -1.64 2.00
C THR A 86 -14.78 -1.90 2.07
N LEU A 87 -14.19 -2.34 0.96
CA LEU A 87 -12.75 -2.33 0.75
C LEU A 87 -12.43 -1.24 -0.26
N LEU A 88 -11.58 -0.29 0.13
CA LEU A 88 -11.01 0.73 -0.75
C LEU A 88 -9.59 0.34 -1.11
N VAL A 89 -9.18 0.67 -2.34
CA VAL A 89 -7.79 0.54 -2.80
C VAL A 89 -7.27 1.88 -3.28
N ALA A 90 -6.03 2.18 -2.91
CA ALA A 90 -5.27 3.29 -3.47
C ALA A 90 -4.50 2.80 -4.68
N CYS A 91 -4.64 3.51 -5.79
CA CYS A 91 -3.98 3.22 -7.05
C CYS A 91 -2.89 4.26 -7.34
N ALA A 92 -1.79 3.79 -7.93
CA ALA A 92 -0.78 4.60 -8.60
C ALA A 92 -0.71 4.09 -10.05
N GLY A 93 -1.46 4.73 -10.94
CA GLY A 93 -1.79 4.19 -12.26
C GLY A 93 -2.63 2.93 -12.12
N GLU A 94 -2.22 1.86 -12.80
CA GLU A 94 -2.89 0.56 -12.73
C GLU A 94 -2.51 -0.25 -11.48
N GLN A 95 -1.49 0.18 -10.73
CA GLN A 95 -0.97 -0.55 -9.59
C GLN A 95 -1.73 -0.22 -8.32
N ILE A 96 -2.18 -1.23 -7.58
CA ILE A 96 -2.70 -1.05 -6.22
C ILE A 96 -1.53 -0.96 -5.26
N VAL A 97 -1.44 0.16 -4.53
CA VAL A 97 -0.34 0.46 -3.61
C VAL A 97 -0.78 0.62 -2.16
N GLY A 98 -2.09 0.53 -1.90
CA GLY A 98 -2.65 0.61 -0.56
C GLY A 98 -4.10 0.13 -0.52
N TYR A 99 -4.60 -0.13 0.68
CA TYR A 99 -5.98 -0.53 0.92
C TYR A 99 -6.48 0.00 2.25
N ALA A 100 -7.80 0.14 2.37
CA ALA A 100 -8.50 0.42 3.62
C ALA A 100 -9.77 -0.43 3.70
N ALA A 101 -9.91 -1.18 4.79
CA ALA A 101 -11.05 -2.04 5.05
C ALA A 101 -11.98 -1.39 6.07
N LEU A 102 -13.26 -1.32 5.72
CA LEU A 102 -14.30 -0.68 6.50
C LEU A 102 -15.44 -1.66 6.76
N GLY A 103 -16.03 -1.55 7.94
CA GLY A 103 -17.21 -2.31 8.32
C GLY A 103 -18.04 -1.59 9.38
N PRO A 104 -19.15 -2.20 9.81
CA PRO A 104 -19.89 -1.74 10.98
C PRO A 104 -18.98 -1.70 12.22
N SER A 105 -19.19 -0.72 13.11
CA SER A 105 -18.54 -0.73 14.41
C SER A 105 -18.93 -1.99 15.20
N GLN A 106 -17.96 -2.55 15.93
CA GLN A 106 -18.19 -3.65 16.87
C GLN A 106 -18.38 -3.16 18.31
N ASP A 107 -18.37 -1.85 18.52
CA ASP A 107 -18.64 -1.23 19.81
C ASP A 107 -20.13 -1.36 20.16
N LEU A 108 -20.42 -2.02 21.29
CA LEU A 108 -21.78 -2.28 21.76
C LEU A 108 -22.46 -1.01 22.28
N ASP A 109 -21.68 -0.02 22.70
CA ASP A 109 -22.17 1.27 23.18
C ASP A 109 -22.24 2.30 22.03
N GLY A 110 -21.85 1.90 20.81
CA GLY A 110 -21.82 2.77 19.64
C GLY A 110 -23.18 2.93 18.96
N GLU A 111 -23.40 4.08 18.33
CA GLU A 111 -24.60 4.30 17.50
C GLU A 111 -24.63 3.33 16.30
N PRO A 112 -25.81 2.84 15.88
CA PRO A 112 -25.93 1.89 14.76
C PRO A 112 -25.35 2.39 13.42
N THR A 113 -25.20 3.71 13.26
CA THR A 113 -24.62 4.34 12.07
C THR A 113 -23.10 4.47 12.12
N THR A 114 -22.46 4.06 13.21
CA THR A 114 -21.01 4.17 13.39
C THR A 114 -20.29 3.08 12.59
N GLY A 115 -19.38 3.51 11.70
CA GLY A 115 -18.46 2.62 10.99
C GLY A 115 -17.11 2.48 11.71
N ALA A 116 -16.36 1.46 11.34
CA ALA A 116 -14.99 1.23 11.81
C ALA A 116 -14.02 1.12 10.63
N LEU A 117 -12.87 1.78 10.75
CA LEU A 117 -11.70 1.49 9.94
C LEU A 117 -10.99 0.28 10.55
N LEU A 118 -11.19 -0.89 9.95
CA LEU A 118 -10.71 -2.17 10.45
C LEU A 118 -9.22 -2.34 10.18
N GLU A 119 -8.78 -1.90 9.00
CA GLU A 119 -7.40 -2.01 8.58
C GLU A 119 -7.07 -0.93 7.55
N LEU A 120 -5.87 -0.36 7.61
CA LEU A 120 -5.34 0.53 6.58
C LEU A 120 -3.86 0.23 6.36
N GLY A 121 -3.50 -0.09 5.12
CA GLY A 121 -2.14 -0.44 4.73
C GLY A 121 -1.72 0.28 3.47
N VAL A 122 -0.47 0.76 3.44
CA VAL A 122 0.18 1.29 2.22
C VAL A 122 1.51 0.57 2.07
N HIS A 123 1.74 0.02 0.87
CA HIS A 123 2.97 -0.67 0.52
C HIS A 123 4.18 0.21 0.87
N PRO A 124 5.26 -0.33 1.46
CA PRO A 124 6.41 0.47 1.89
C PRO A 124 6.92 1.46 0.82
N ASP A 125 7.03 0.99 -0.43
CA ASP A 125 7.51 1.80 -1.57
C ASP A 125 6.50 2.87 -2.03
N GLY A 126 5.22 2.76 -1.66
CA GLY A 126 4.17 3.73 -1.96
C GLY A 126 3.93 4.76 -0.85
N ARG A 127 4.69 4.71 0.25
CA ARG A 127 4.54 5.62 1.40
C ARG A 127 5.09 7.01 1.08
N ARG A 128 4.69 7.99 1.89
CA ARG A 128 5.07 9.42 1.77
C ARG A 128 4.68 10.10 0.45
N SER A 129 3.88 9.44 -0.39
CA SER A 129 3.30 10.00 -1.62
C SER A 129 1.81 10.37 -1.50
N GLY A 130 1.24 10.34 -0.28
CA GLY A 130 -0.14 10.76 0.00
C GLY A 130 -1.23 9.69 -0.15
N HIS A 131 -0.88 8.43 -0.48
CA HIS A 131 -1.86 7.34 -0.63
C HIS A 131 -2.67 7.06 0.65
N GLY A 132 -1.99 7.03 1.81
CA GLY A 132 -2.66 6.83 3.10
C GLY A 132 -3.63 7.96 3.44
N SER A 133 -3.24 9.20 3.19
CA SER A 133 -4.13 10.35 3.36
C SER A 133 -5.33 10.29 2.42
N ARG A 134 -5.14 9.92 1.14
CA ARG A 134 -6.25 9.75 0.20
C ARG A 134 -7.20 8.63 0.62
N LEU A 135 -6.69 7.50 1.10
CA LEU A 135 -7.52 6.42 1.66
C LEU A 135 -8.35 6.92 2.83
N LEU A 136 -7.71 7.55 3.82
CA LEU A 136 -8.40 8.04 5.01
C LEU A 136 -9.44 9.12 4.72
N ASN A 137 -9.24 9.97 3.71
CA ASN A 137 -10.25 10.96 3.32
C ASN A 137 -11.41 10.36 2.51
N ALA A 138 -11.24 9.14 1.99
CA ALA A 138 -12.25 8.44 1.21
C ALA A 138 -13.09 7.44 2.03
N THR A 139 -12.78 7.27 3.32
CA THR A 139 -13.55 6.46 4.28
C THR A 139 -14.76 7.22 4.78
#